data_AF-H3DJM2-F1
#
_entry.id   AF-H3DJM2-F1
#
_cell.length_a   1.000
_cell.length_b   1.000
_cell.length_c   1.000
_cell.angle_alpha   90.00
_cell.angle_beta   90.00
_cell.angle_gamma   90.00
#
_symmetry.space_group_name_H-M   'P 1'
#
loop_
_entity.id
_entity.type
_entity.pdbx_description
1 polymer ?
#
loop_
_entity_poly.entity_id
_entity_poly.type
_entity_poly.pdbx_seq_one_letter_code
_entity_poly.pdbx_strand_id
1 'polypeptide(L)'
;MSLTASLTGVWIIALIMTLPSSNMGAKTKLDALGVPNVPFPPELPTSENLHDICHSGHARPRYPPSFFPKSGVSHYRRRGKAINRLESWFTYCCDGQVAQGDDQILCCSKQAWKQALSTFCTEEYSTKTVAYSCCQQSGDSRWLCFEGKLPTAKYSPTPDYTAPPMPEEPGFTFDANAC
;
A
#
# COMPACT_ATOMS: atom_id res chain seq x y z
N MET A 1 -58.24 -0.07 -56.91
CA MET A 1 -57.21 0.97 -57.18
C MET A 1 -56.19 0.89 -56.05
N SER A 2 -55.05 0.28 -56.35
CA SER A 2 -53.86 0.28 -55.51
C SER A 2 -53.34 1.71 -55.34
N LEU A 3 -52.66 1.99 -54.22
CA LEU A 3 -51.51 2.92 -54.04
C LEU A 3 -51.09 2.84 -52.54
N THR A 4 -49.95 2.19 -52.23
CA THR A 4 -48.69 2.78 -51.69
C THR A 4 -48.82 3.47 -50.34
N ALA A 5 -47.96 3.36 -49.34
CA ALA A 5 -46.64 2.75 -49.14
C ALA A 5 -46.43 2.75 -47.61
N SER A 6 -45.72 1.77 -47.03
CA SER A 6 -45.31 1.87 -45.62
C SER A 6 -43.83 1.59 -45.48
N LEU A 7 -43.14 2.56 -44.90
CA LEU A 7 -41.71 2.63 -44.74
C LEU A 7 -41.16 1.48 -43.90
N THR A 8 -40.16 0.79 -44.44
CA THR A 8 -39.25 -0.08 -43.70
C THR A 8 -38.40 0.78 -42.77
N GLY A 9 -38.79 0.86 -41.49
CA GLY A 9 -37.97 1.45 -40.44
C GLY A 9 -36.82 0.50 -40.08
N VAL A 10 -35.60 0.87 -40.45
CA VAL A 10 -34.36 0.21 -40.05
C VAL A 10 -34.09 0.58 -38.59
N TRP A 11 -34.22 -0.39 -37.68
CA TRP A 11 -33.78 -0.24 -36.30
C TRP A 11 -32.25 -0.43 -36.25
N ILE A 12 -31.51 0.68 -36.32
CA ILE A 12 -30.07 0.67 -36.04
C ILE A 12 -29.90 0.42 -34.54
N ILE A 13 -29.59 -0.81 -34.17
CA ILE A 13 -29.17 -1.15 -32.81
C ILE A 13 -27.76 -0.57 -32.64
N ALA A 14 -27.65 0.61 -32.02
CA ALA A 14 -26.37 1.17 -31.65
C ALA A 14 -25.75 0.30 -30.55
N LEU A 15 -24.79 -0.54 -30.92
CA LEU A 15 -23.95 -1.27 -29.97
C LEU A 15 -23.02 -0.26 -29.30
N ILE A 16 -23.45 0.34 -28.19
CA ILE A 16 -22.59 1.18 -27.36
C ILE A 16 -21.60 0.25 -26.65
N MET A 17 -20.44 0.06 -27.27
CA MET A 17 -19.25 -0.48 -26.62
C MET A 17 -18.82 0.53 -25.56
N THR A 18 -19.31 0.38 -24.33
CA THR A 18 -18.74 1.08 -23.18
C THR A 18 -17.33 0.53 -22.97
N LEU A 19 -16.34 1.23 -23.51
CA LEU A 19 -14.95 1.03 -23.15
C LEU A 19 -14.82 1.32 -21.64
N PRO A 20 -14.26 0.41 -20.82
CA PRO A 20 -13.88 0.76 -19.47
C PRO A 20 -12.84 1.86 -19.56
N SER A 21 -13.17 3.05 -19.02
CA SER A 21 -12.22 4.13 -18.79
C SER A 21 -11.12 3.62 -17.85
N SER A 22 -10.08 3.05 -18.44
CA SER A 22 -8.88 2.66 -17.73
C SER A 22 -8.09 3.94 -17.50
N ASN A 23 -7.96 4.32 -16.22
CA ASN A 23 -7.18 5.46 -15.74
C ASN A 23 -5.66 5.26 -16.00
N MET A 24 -5.26 5.20 -17.27
CA MET A 24 -3.87 4.99 -17.72
C MET A 24 -3.05 6.29 -17.75
N GLY A 25 -3.65 7.45 -17.43
CA GLY A 25 -2.97 8.76 -17.49
C GLY A 25 -2.13 9.10 -16.26
N ALA A 26 -2.47 8.58 -15.08
CA ALA A 26 -1.78 8.95 -13.84
C ALA A 26 -0.43 8.25 -13.64
N LYS A 27 -0.34 6.96 -14.00
CA LYS A 27 0.87 6.14 -13.85
C LYS A 27 2.00 6.63 -14.77
N THR A 28 1.69 6.81 -16.05
CA THR A 28 2.62 7.28 -17.09
C THR A 28 3.17 8.68 -16.80
N LYS A 29 2.39 9.56 -16.16
CA LYS A 29 2.82 10.91 -15.79
C LYS A 29 3.77 10.91 -14.58
N LEU A 30 3.58 10.00 -13.63
CA LEU A 30 4.43 9.89 -12.44
C LEU A 30 5.82 9.35 -12.81
N ASP A 31 5.85 8.36 -13.70
CA ASP A 31 7.07 7.75 -14.23
C ASP A 31 7.89 8.77 -15.06
N ALA A 32 7.22 9.61 -15.87
CA ALA A 32 7.87 10.67 -16.65
C ALA A 32 8.47 11.81 -15.81
N LEU A 33 8.02 12.00 -14.57
CA LEU A 33 8.54 13.01 -13.64
C LEU A 33 9.69 12.49 -12.76
N GLY A 34 10.07 11.22 -12.91
CA GLY A 34 11.10 10.58 -12.08
C GLY A 34 10.71 10.50 -10.60
N VAL A 35 9.40 10.54 -10.30
CA VAL A 35 8.91 10.49 -8.92
C VAL A 35 8.97 9.05 -8.41
N PRO A 36 9.66 8.79 -7.28
CA PRO A 36 9.75 7.44 -6.74
C PRO A 36 8.36 6.88 -6.40
N ASN A 37 8.03 5.71 -6.98
CA ASN A 37 6.79 5.01 -6.67
C ASN A 37 6.94 4.24 -5.34
N VAL A 38 6.40 4.82 -4.28
CA VAL A 38 6.35 4.25 -2.94
C VAL A 38 4.87 4.13 -2.56
N PRO A 39 4.23 2.94 -2.65
CA PRO A 39 2.81 2.78 -2.44
C PRO A 39 2.54 2.89 -0.94
N PHE A 40 2.17 4.10 -0.53
CA PHE A 40 2.00 4.49 0.86
C PHE A 40 0.71 5.29 1.02
N PRO A 41 -0.16 4.96 1.99
CA PRO A 41 0.11 4.04 3.09
C PRO A 41 -0.03 2.54 2.73
N PRO A 42 0.64 1.65 3.49
CA PRO A 42 0.42 0.21 3.38
C PRO A 42 -0.98 -0.16 3.89
N GLU A 43 -1.58 -1.19 3.29
CA GLU A 43 -2.92 -1.69 3.68
C GLU A 43 -2.92 -2.19 5.13
N LEU A 44 -4.04 -2.03 5.84
CA LEU A 44 -4.19 -2.60 7.19
C LEU A 44 -4.13 -4.14 7.10
N PRO A 45 -3.40 -4.85 7.98
CA PRO A 45 -3.47 -6.30 8.04
C PRO A 45 -4.87 -6.79 8.38
N THR A 46 -5.41 -7.68 7.55
CA THR A 46 -6.68 -8.38 7.71
C THR A 46 -6.45 -9.87 7.54
N SER A 47 -7.45 -10.70 7.88
CA SER A 47 -7.39 -12.13 7.59
C SER A 47 -7.29 -12.40 6.08
N GLU A 48 -7.84 -11.54 5.22
CA GLU A 48 -7.79 -11.75 3.76
C GLU A 48 -6.39 -11.53 3.16
N ASN A 49 -5.59 -10.64 3.73
CA ASN A 49 -4.26 -10.32 3.21
C ASN A 49 -3.10 -10.92 4.04
N LEU A 50 -3.40 -11.62 5.14
CA LEU A 50 -2.40 -12.20 6.03
C LEU A 50 -1.46 -13.18 5.33
N HIS A 51 -2.01 -14.00 4.43
CA HIS A 51 -1.23 -14.95 3.64
C HIS A 51 -0.17 -14.23 2.80
N ASP A 52 -0.55 -13.16 2.09
CA ASP A 52 0.37 -12.37 1.29
C ASP A 52 1.41 -11.64 2.15
N ILE A 53 1.02 -11.13 3.32
CA ILE A 53 1.96 -10.52 4.28
C ILE A 53 3.11 -11.49 4.59
N CYS A 54 2.79 -12.73 4.97
CA CYS A 54 3.79 -13.70 5.40
C CYS A 54 4.56 -14.36 4.25
N HIS A 55 3.91 -14.62 3.10
CA HIS A 55 4.51 -15.43 2.04
C HIS A 55 5.05 -14.62 0.86
N SER A 56 4.58 -13.39 0.65
CA SER A 56 4.97 -12.57 -0.50
C SER A 56 6.05 -11.53 -0.19
N GLY A 57 6.54 -11.44 1.06
CA GLY A 57 7.54 -10.45 1.49
C GLY A 57 8.81 -10.43 0.63
N HIS A 58 9.31 -11.59 0.20
CA HIS A 58 10.50 -11.72 -0.65
C HIS A 58 10.33 -11.12 -2.05
N ALA A 59 9.10 -10.92 -2.52
CA ALA A 59 8.77 -10.37 -3.83
C ALA A 59 8.11 -8.99 -3.72
N ARG A 60 8.15 -8.34 -2.55
CA ARG A 60 7.64 -6.97 -2.34
C ARG A 60 8.76 -5.93 -2.41
N PRO A 61 8.54 -4.77 -3.05
CA PRO A 61 9.57 -3.73 -3.18
C PRO A 61 10.22 -3.33 -1.85
N ARG A 62 11.52 -3.00 -1.91
CA ARG A 62 12.27 -2.40 -0.80
C ARG A 62 12.84 -1.06 -1.25
N TYR A 63 13.03 -0.18 -0.29
CA TYR A 63 13.38 1.22 -0.54
C TYR A 63 14.70 1.60 0.13
N PRO A 64 15.86 1.03 -0.28
CA PRO A 64 17.15 1.44 0.24
C PRO A 64 17.47 2.89 -0.17
N PRO A 65 18.46 3.55 0.47
CA PRO A 65 18.84 4.91 0.10
C PRO A 65 19.19 5.09 -1.39
N SER A 66 19.71 4.06 -2.06
CA SER A 66 20.05 4.05 -3.49
C SER A 66 18.83 4.08 -4.42
N PHE A 67 17.64 3.72 -3.93
CA PHE A 67 16.38 3.80 -4.71
C PHE A 67 15.98 5.24 -5.04
N PHE A 68 16.43 6.20 -4.23
CA PHE A 68 15.98 7.58 -4.29
C PHE A 68 17.01 8.51 -4.92
N PRO A 69 16.59 9.50 -5.75
CA PRO A 69 17.43 10.63 -6.13
C PRO A 69 18.12 11.29 -4.93
N LYS A 70 19.29 11.92 -5.15
CA LYS A 70 20.11 12.47 -4.05
C LYS A 70 19.41 13.58 -3.24
N SER A 71 18.51 14.35 -3.85
CA SER A 71 17.84 15.48 -3.22
C SER A 71 16.38 15.60 -3.68
N GLY A 72 15.59 16.46 -3.03
CA GLY A 72 14.21 16.78 -3.44
C GLY A 72 13.14 15.72 -3.11
N VAL A 73 13.53 14.57 -2.54
CA VAL A 73 12.64 13.40 -2.34
C VAL A 73 12.58 12.93 -0.88
N SER A 74 12.83 13.81 0.09
CA SER A 74 12.90 13.45 1.52
C SER A 74 11.61 12.79 2.04
N HIS A 75 10.44 13.27 1.61
CA HIS A 75 9.14 12.68 1.98
C HIS A 75 9.01 11.22 1.48
N TYR A 76 9.45 10.93 0.26
CA TYR A 76 9.42 9.57 -0.29
C TYR A 76 10.41 8.65 0.43
N ARG A 77 11.58 9.15 0.80
CA ARG A 77 12.55 8.40 1.61
C ARG A 77 11.95 7.94 2.95
N ARG A 78 11.23 8.83 3.65
CA ARG A 78 10.60 8.50 4.93
C ARG A 78 9.46 7.48 4.76
N ARG A 79 8.65 7.59 3.70
CA ARG A 79 7.65 6.56 3.36
C ARG A 79 8.29 5.22 3.05
N GLY A 80 9.37 5.20 2.27
CA GLY A 80 10.11 3.98 1.96
C GLY A 80 10.73 3.34 3.21
N LYS A 81 11.28 4.17 4.10
CA LYS A 81 11.78 3.71 5.41
C LYS A 81 10.66 3.07 6.25
N ALA A 82 9.49 3.69 6.30
CA ALA A 82 8.34 3.15 7.01
C ALA A 82 7.88 1.80 6.43
N ILE A 83 7.90 1.63 5.11
CA ILE A 83 7.61 0.34 4.47
C ILE A 83 8.67 -0.70 4.82
N ASN A 84 9.96 -0.40 4.66
CA ASN A 84 11.03 -1.36 4.99
C ASN A 84 10.96 -1.82 6.45
N ARG A 85 10.63 -0.91 7.37
CA ARG A 85 10.40 -1.23 8.78
C ARG A 85 9.23 -2.17 8.99
N LEU A 86 8.09 -1.86 8.39
CA LEU A 86 6.92 -2.70 8.47
C LEU A 86 7.20 -4.11 7.92
N GLU A 87 7.91 -4.20 6.80
CA GLU A 87 8.33 -5.46 6.19
C GLU A 87 9.24 -6.29 7.11
N SER A 88 10.21 -5.65 7.76
CA SER A 88 11.06 -6.31 8.76
C SER A 88 10.24 -6.85 9.94
N TRP A 89 9.24 -6.10 10.41
CA TRP A 89 8.42 -6.52 11.54
C TRP A 89 7.37 -7.56 11.16
N PHE A 90 6.89 -7.57 9.92
CA PHE A 90 6.08 -8.68 9.41
C PHE A 90 6.86 -9.99 9.36
N THR A 91 8.13 -9.98 8.94
CA THR A 91 8.98 -11.17 9.04
C THR A 91 9.02 -11.71 10.47
N TYR A 92 9.15 -10.82 11.47
CA TYR A 92 9.10 -11.21 12.89
C TYR A 92 7.73 -11.78 13.30
N CYS A 93 6.62 -11.17 12.90
CA CYS A 93 5.27 -11.66 13.22
C CYS A 93 4.94 -13.02 12.57
N CYS A 94 5.48 -13.27 11.37
CA CYS A 94 5.30 -14.51 10.63
C CYS A 94 6.34 -15.57 11.00
N ASP A 95 7.29 -15.27 11.88
CA ASP A 95 8.26 -16.24 12.39
C ASP A 95 7.59 -17.21 13.36
N GLY A 96 8.02 -18.48 13.34
CA GLY A 96 7.41 -19.58 14.09
C GLY A 96 7.36 -19.40 15.62
N GLN A 97 8.13 -18.45 16.18
CA GLN A 97 8.08 -18.13 17.61
C GLN A 97 6.83 -17.33 17.99
N VAL A 98 6.34 -16.46 17.10
CA VAL A 98 5.11 -15.66 17.27
C VAL A 98 3.93 -16.29 16.53
N ALA A 99 4.20 -16.97 15.42
CA ALA A 99 3.21 -17.59 14.54
C ALA A 99 2.64 -18.91 15.10
N GLN A 100 2.02 -18.88 16.30
CA GLN A 100 1.33 -20.07 16.83
C GLN A 100 -0.07 -20.28 16.20
N GLY A 101 -0.54 -19.32 15.39
CA GLY A 101 -1.77 -19.40 14.60
C GLY A 101 -2.13 -18.06 13.97
N ASP A 102 -3.04 -18.07 12.98
CA ASP A 102 -3.41 -16.89 12.19
C ASP A 102 -3.89 -15.70 13.05
N ASP A 103 -4.59 -15.96 14.15
CA ASP A 103 -5.06 -14.90 15.06
C ASP A 103 -3.91 -14.15 15.75
N GLN A 104 -2.87 -14.88 16.20
CA GLN A 104 -1.68 -14.26 16.80
C GLN A 104 -0.86 -13.50 15.76
N ILE A 105 -0.69 -14.07 14.56
CA ILE A 105 0.02 -13.43 13.45
C ILE A 105 -0.71 -12.14 13.05
N LEU A 106 -2.04 -12.19 12.94
CA LEU A 106 -2.87 -11.05 12.59
C LEU A 106 -2.77 -9.96 13.66
N CYS A 107 -2.86 -10.33 14.93
CA CYS A 107 -2.71 -9.37 16.02
C CYS A 107 -1.32 -8.72 16.02
N CYS A 108 -0.24 -9.52 15.94
CA CYS A 108 1.12 -9.02 15.84
C CYS A 108 1.28 -8.07 14.64
N SER A 109 0.79 -8.45 13.47
CA SER A 109 0.87 -7.65 12.24
C SER A 109 0.14 -6.32 12.37
N LYS A 110 -1.05 -6.30 12.99
CA LYS A 110 -1.78 -5.05 13.27
C LYS A 110 -1.02 -4.14 14.24
N GLN A 111 -0.39 -4.70 15.28
CA GLN A 111 0.46 -3.93 16.19
C GLN A 111 1.68 -3.37 15.46
N ALA A 112 2.37 -4.18 14.66
CA ALA A 112 3.51 -3.76 13.84
C ALA A 112 3.12 -2.62 12.88
N TRP A 113 1.97 -2.74 12.22
CA TRP A 113 1.44 -1.71 11.31
C TRP A 113 1.19 -0.38 12.04
N LYS A 114 0.49 -0.40 13.18
CA LYS A 114 0.24 0.81 13.98
C LYS A 114 1.55 1.43 14.47
N GLN A 115 2.47 0.62 14.99
CA GLN A 115 3.76 1.08 15.50
C GLN A 115 4.65 1.66 14.40
N ALA A 116 4.65 1.07 13.20
CA ALA A 116 5.47 1.52 12.07
C ALA A 116 4.98 2.90 11.59
N LEU A 117 3.65 3.07 11.48
CA LEU A 117 3.03 4.34 11.13
C LEU A 117 3.15 5.40 12.23
N SER A 118 3.10 4.99 13.50
CA SER A 118 3.39 5.88 14.64
C SER A 118 4.83 6.41 14.57
N THR A 119 5.79 5.51 14.35
CA THR A 119 7.21 5.87 14.17
C THR A 119 7.39 6.79 12.97
N PHE A 120 6.73 6.50 11.84
CA PHE A 120 6.73 7.38 10.67
C PHE A 120 6.21 8.78 11.01
N CYS A 121 5.12 8.90 11.78
CA CYS A 121 4.60 10.20 12.18
C CYS A 121 5.57 10.97 13.08
N THR A 122 6.23 10.30 14.03
CA THR A 122 7.31 10.90 14.83
C THR A 122 8.46 11.40 13.93
N GLU A 123 8.82 10.62 12.90
CA GLU A 123 9.84 11.00 11.91
C GLU A 123 9.39 12.17 11.02
N GLU A 124 8.09 12.28 10.68
CA GLU A 124 7.56 13.43 9.93
C GLU A 124 7.64 14.72 10.75
N TYR A 125 7.25 14.66 12.02
CA TYR A 125 7.26 15.80 12.94
C TYR A 125 8.64 16.25 13.40
N SER A 126 9.67 15.41 13.26
CA SER A 126 11.06 15.80 13.52
C SER A 126 11.71 16.57 12.38
N THR A 127 10.94 16.89 11.32
CA THR A 127 11.40 17.70 10.18
C THR A 127 10.72 19.07 10.14
N LYS A 128 11.29 19.99 9.36
CA LYS A 128 10.67 21.31 9.09
C LYS A 128 9.61 21.27 7.97
N THR A 129 9.22 20.08 7.52
CA THR A 129 8.25 19.92 6.44
C THR A 129 6.85 19.67 6.99
N VAL A 130 5.81 19.95 6.20
CA VAL A 130 4.44 19.61 6.57
C VAL A 130 4.34 18.09 6.71
N ALA A 131 3.96 17.62 7.90
CA ALA A 131 3.78 16.21 8.17
C ALA A 131 2.65 15.62 7.33
N TYR A 132 2.77 14.34 6.99
CA TYR A 132 1.73 13.58 6.32
C TYR A 132 0.37 13.77 6.99
N SER A 133 -0.68 14.05 6.21
CA SER A 133 -1.99 14.47 6.73
C SER A 133 -2.58 13.54 7.81
N CYS A 134 -2.42 12.22 7.69
CA CYS A 134 -2.90 11.29 8.71
C CYS A 134 -2.16 11.38 10.05
N CYS A 135 -0.91 11.87 10.07
CA CYS A 135 -0.17 12.10 11.30
C CYS A 135 -0.76 13.22 12.16
N GLN A 136 -1.55 14.12 11.57
CA GLN A 136 -2.28 15.18 12.26
C GLN A 136 -3.45 14.65 13.10
N GLN A 137 -3.88 13.41 12.82
CA GLN A 137 -4.93 12.74 13.59
C GLN A 137 -4.35 12.06 14.83
N SER A 138 -5.21 11.76 15.80
CA SER A 138 -4.86 11.05 17.03
C SER A 138 -5.81 9.88 17.30
N GLY A 139 -5.43 8.98 18.21
CA GLY A 139 -6.23 7.79 18.55
C GLY A 139 -6.61 6.97 17.31
N ASP A 140 -7.83 6.45 17.31
CA ASP A 140 -8.34 5.61 16.21
C ASP A 140 -8.54 6.37 14.90
N SER A 141 -8.81 7.68 14.96
CA SER A 141 -8.94 8.51 13.76
C SER A 141 -7.67 8.54 12.91
N ARG A 142 -6.49 8.35 13.54
CA ARG A 142 -5.22 8.20 12.81
C ARG A 142 -5.20 6.93 11.98
N TRP A 143 -5.63 5.82 12.55
CA TRP A 143 -5.60 4.52 11.89
C TRP A 143 -6.62 4.46 10.76
N LEU A 144 -7.83 4.97 11.00
CA LEU A 144 -8.86 5.12 9.96
C LEU A 144 -8.38 6.00 8.79
N CYS A 145 -7.62 7.07 9.08
CA CYS A 145 -7.06 7.90 8.03
C CYS A 145 -6.04 7.12 7.17
N PHE A 146 -5.16 6.32 7.78
CA PHE A 146 -4.20 5.52 7.04
C PHE A 146 -4.84 4.39 6.25
N GLU A 147 -5.89 3.76 6.78
CA GLU A 147 -6.67 2.73 6.10
C GLU A 147 -7.42 3.29 4.88
N GLY A 148 -8.08 4.45 5.03
CA GLY A 148 -8.98 5.01 4.01
C GLY A 148 -8.33 5.69 2.80
N LYS A 149 -7.01 5.56 2.58
CA LYS A 149 -6.28 6.22 1.47
C LYS A 149 -5.97 5.25 0.34
N LEU A 150 -6.64 5.39 -0.81
CA LEU A 150 -6.35 4.65 -2.05
C LEU A 150 -5.28 5.34 -2.92
N PRO A 151 -4.45 4.59 -3.66
CA PRO A 151 -4.41 3.12 -3.73
C PRO A 151 -3.52 2.54 -2.62
N THR A 152 -4.11 1.73 -1.75
CA THR A 152 -3.38 0.97 -0.73
C THR A 152 -2.46 -0.05 -1.40
N ALA A 153 -1.24 -0.21 -0.88
CA ALA A 153 -0.37 -1.30 -1.28
C ALA A 153 -0.98 -2.61 -0.81
N LYS A 154 -1.65 -3.33 -1.71
CA LYS A 154 -2.03 -4.73 -1.48
C LYS A 154 -0.73 -5.52 -1.44
N TYR A 155 -0.51 -6.31 -0.41
CA TYR A 155 0.73 -7.05 -0.15
C TYR A 155 1.10 -8.11 -1.22
N SER A 156 0.52 -7.98 -2.41
CA SER A 156 0.78 -8.78 -3.58
C SER A 156 2.24 -8.71 -4.02
N PRO A 157 2.79 -9.85 -4.50
CA PRO A 157 4.14 -9.90 -5.02
C PRO A 157 4.25 -9.09 -6.31
N THR A 158 5.43 -8.53 -6.56
CA THR A 158 5.80 -7.94 -7.85
C THR A 158 6.38 -9.05 -8.74
N PRO A 159 5.79 -9.32 -9.92
CA PRO A 159 6.33 -10.32 -10.85
C PRO A 159 7.79 -10.03 -11.21
N ASP A 160 8.60 -11.09 -11.31
CA ASP A 160 10.02 -11.04 -11.69
C ASP A 160 10.91 -10.14 -10.81
N TYR A 161 10.49 -9.89 -9.56
CA TYR A 161 11.23 -9.09 -8.58
C TYR A 161 11.60 -9.91 -7.35
N THR A 162 12.86 -9.78 -6.93
CA THR A 162 13.34 -10.30 -5.64
C THR A 162 13.82 -9.13 -4.79
N ALA A 163 13.30 -9.05 -3.56
CA ALA A 163 13.68 -8.02 -2.61
C ALA A 163 15.19 -8.11 -2.29
N PRO A 164 15.91 -6.98 -2.33
CA PRO A 164 17.28 -6.96 -1.83
C PRO A 164 17.27 -7.22 -0.32
N PRO A 165 18.37 -7.75 0.25
CA PRO A 165 18.50 -7.86 1.69
C PRO A 165 18.39 -6.47 2.31
N MET A 166 17.55 -6.35 3.34
CA MET A 166 17.40 -5.14 4.14
C MET A 166 17.78 -5.47 5.58
N PRO A 167 18.41 -4.53 6.31
CA PRO A 167 18.66 -4.71 7.74
C PRO A 167 17.35 -4.94 8.50
N GLU A 168 17.43 -5.73 9.56
CA GLU A 168 16.36 -5.83 10.54
C GLU A 168 16.14 -4.46 11.22
N GLU A 169 14.88 -4.08 11.37
CA GLU A 169 14.53 -2.82 12.04
C GLU A 169 14.18 -3.10 13.51
N PRO A 170 14.88 -2.49 14.48
CA PRO A 170 14.60 -2.68 15.90
C PRO A 170 13.37 -1.87 16.33
N GLY A 171 12.94 -2.06 17.58
CA GLY A 171 11.94 -1.19 18.22
C GLY A 171 10.48 -1.66 18.09
N PHE A 172 10.27 -2.93 17.75
CA PHE A 172 8.99 -3.60 17.84
C PHE A 172 9.07 -4.80 18.78
N THR A 173 8.04 -4.95 19.60
CA THR A 173 7.85 -6.08 20.51
C THR A 173 6.37 -6.40 20.51
N PHE A 174 6.04 -7.66 20.26
CA PHE A 174 4.65 -8.10 20.24
C PHE A 174 4.11 -8.26 21.67
N ASP A 175 2.92 -7.71 21.92
CA ASP A 175 2.16 -7.94 23.16
C ASP A 175 0.90 -8.77 22.86
N ALA A 176 0.95 -10.06 23.20
CA ALA A 176 -0.17 -10.96 23.00
C ALA A 176 -1.42 -10.62 23.83
N ASN A 177 -1.30 -9.77 24.86
CA ASN A 177 -2.42 -9.35 25.71
C ASN A 177 -3.13 -8.09 25.19
N ALA A 178 -2.58 -7.44 24.16
CA ALA A 178 -3.17 -6.28 23.50
C ALA A 178 -3.89 -6.67 22.19
N CYS A 179 -4.27 -7.94 22.11
CA CYS A 179 -5.23 -8.51 21.17
C CYS A 179 -6.60 -8.57 21.86
#